data_AF-A0A1Y0RFQ0-F1
#
_entry.id   AF-A0A1Y0RFQ0-F1
#
_cell.length_a   1.000
_cell.length_b   1.000
_cell.length_c   1.000
_cell.angle_alpha   90.00
_cell.angle_beta   90.00
_cell.angle_gamma   90.00
#
_symmetry.space_group_name_H-M   'P 1'
#
loop_
_entity.id
_entity.type
_entity.pdbx_description
1 polymer ?
#
loop_
_entity_poly.entity_id
_entity_poly.type
_entity_poly.pdbx_seq_one_letter_code
_entity_poly.pdbx_strand_id
1 'polypeptide(L)'
;MALVHDFCGLYFFSSFQGGFSVRLHLRTRSSILLYLFLAMDVTFIILHIIYTYTGLISNASFSIEQDRGYAEIFQYFKEYWSVLLLGLLALRARSLLYLIWSLLFFYLLLDDSLQIHETLGMYISAKLNFSGLFNLRAQDFGELAVSISVSLFFLVCISIAYYFSDRFSKKTSRYLIKALCFLALFGIVVDMVHIMVKSPPLYSLLGLIEDGGENVVMSIIVCFIFSLSKGLPQKVTQKDRFAGYSTDS
;
A
#
# COMPACT_ATOMS: atom_id res chain seq x y z
N MET A 1 -38.43 -17.86 -18.14
CA MET A 1 -38.28 -17.75 -16.67
C MET A 1 -36.99 -16.98 -16.42
N ALA A 2 -37.12 -15.66 -16.52
CA ALA A 2 -36.06 -14.69 -16.28
C ALA A 2 -36.18 -14.20 -14.84
N LEU A 3 -35.06 -14.06 -14.14
CA LEU A 3 -34.82 -13.15 -13.01
C LEU A 3 -33.58 -13.65 -12.26
N VAL A 4 -32.42 -13.03 -12.50
CA VAL A 4 -31.54 -12.40 -11.49
C VAL A 4 -30.50 -11.63 -12.30
N HIS A 5 -30.84 -10.38 -12.63
CA HIS A 5 -29.90 -9.38 -13.12
C HIS A 5 -30.08 -8.14 -12.24
N ASP A 6 -28.94 -7.52 -11.92
CA ASP A 6 -28.75 -6.13 -11.49
C ASP A 6 -29.25 -5.73 -10.10
N PHE A 7 -28.31 -5.51 -9.16
CA PHE A 7 -28.39 -4.43 -8.17
C PHE A 7 -27.02 -4.22 -7.48
N CYS A 8 -26.28 -3.19 -7.90
CA CYS A 8 -25.54 -2.22 -7.06
C CYS A 8 -24.56 -1.39 -7.92
N GLY A 9 -25.10 -0.57 -8.81
CA GLY A 9 -24.43 0.60 -9.36
C GLY A 9 -25.03 1.84 -8.72
N LEU A 10 -24.31 2.48 -7.79
CA LEU A 10 -24.67 3.82 -7.32
C LEU A 10 -24.22 4.84 -8.37
N TYR A 11 -25.16 5.29 -9.19
CA TYR A 11 -25.03 6.41 -10.09
C TYR A 11 -25.27 7.71 -9.31
N PHE A 12 -24.29 8.62 -9.31
CA PHE A 12 -24.55 10.04 -9.06
C PHE A 12 -24.18 10.81 -10.33
N PHE A 13 -25.14 11.56 -10.85
CA PHE A 13 -25.16 12.21 -12.16
C PHE A 13 -24.67 13.66 -12.01
N SER A 14 -23.68 14.10 -12.79
CA SER A 14 -23.79 15.36 -13.53
C SER A 14 -22.78 15.40 -14.70
N SER A 15 -23.27 15.99 -15.78
CA SER A 15 -22.78 15.89 -17.15
C SER A 15 -21.43 16.58 -17.38
N PHE A 16 -20.46 15.87 -17.96
CA PHE A 16 -19.39 16.49 -18.76
C PHE A 16 -18.94 15.50 -19.85
N GLN A 17 -19.24 15.84 -21.10
CA GLN A 17 -18.87 15.07 -22.29
C GLN A 17 -17.35 15.09 -22.47
N GLY A 18 -16.71 13.93 -22.28
CA GLY A 18 -15.27 13.75 -22.48
C GLY A 18 -14.65 12.69 -21.58
N GLY A 19 -15.33 11.56 -21.38
CA GLY A 19 -14.92 10.54 -20.41
C GLY A 19 -14.51 9.23 -21.07
N PHE A 20 -13.20 8.99 -21.20
CA PHE A 20 -12.70 7.61 -21.23
C PHE A 20 -12.95 7.03 -19.83
N SER A 21 -14.12 6.41 -19.67
CA SER A 21 -14.54 5.73 -18.46
C SER A 21 -13.55 4.61 -18.18
N VAL A 22 -12.72 4.76 -17.14
CA VAL A 22 -12.08 3.58 -16.55
C VAL A 22 -13.17 2.85 -15.79
N ARG A 23 -13.92 2.03 -16.53
CA ARG A 23 -14.62 0.90 -15.93
C ARG A 23 -13.53 0.04 -15.29
N LEU A 24 -13.48 0.04 -13.96
CA LEU A 24 -12.86 -1.02 -13.18
C LEU A 24 -13.64 -2.31 -13.49
N HIS A 25 -13.38 -2.90 -14.65
CA HIS A 25 -13.85 -4.22 -15.01
C HIS A 25 -12.96 -5.19 -14.24
N LEU A 26 -13.23 -5.32 -12.95
CA LEU A 26 -12.57 -6.21 -12.00
C LEU A 26 -12.86 -7.66 -12.43
N ARG A 27 -12.13 -8.12 -13.44
CA ARG A 27 -12.29 -9.45 -14.05
C ARG A 27 -11.64 -10.49 -13.13
N THR A 28 -12.47 -11.02 -12.23
CA THR A 28 -12.34 -12.22 -11.36
C THR A 28 -11.02 -12.44 -10.61
N ARG A 29 -9.84 -12.50 -11.24
CA ARG A 29 -8.59 -12.92 -10.58
C ARG A 29 -8.00 -11.90 -9.60
N SER A 30 -8.03 -10.60 -9.92
CA SER A 30 -7.54 -9.57 -8.98
C SER A 30 -8.48 -9.42 -7.78
N SER A 31 -9.78 -9.60 -7.99
CA SER A 31 -10.77 -9.61 -6.92
C SER A 31 -10.62 -10.81 -6.01
N ILE A 32 -10.39 -12.01 -6.58
CA ILE A 32 -10.08 -13.20 -5.79
C ILE A 32 -8.84 -12.97 -4.93
N LEU A 33 -7.77 -12.41 -5.50
CA LEU A 33 -6.55 -12.09 -4.74
C LEU A 33 -6.83 -11.10 -3.61
N LEU A 34 -7.60 -10.03 -3.89
CA LEU A 34 -8.00 -9.06 -2.87
C LEU A 34 -8.81 -9.72 -1.75
N TYR A 35 -9.79 -10.55 -2.08
CA TYR A 35 -10.58 -11.26 -1.08
C TYR A 35 -9.73 -12.23 -0.25
N LEU A 36 -8.74 -12.88 -0.85
CA LEU A 36 -7.81 -13.74 -0.11
C LEU A 36 -6.94 -12.93 0.85
N PHE A 37 -6.41 -11.79 0.42
CA PHE A 37 -5.61 -10.92 1.29
C PHE A 37 -6.47 -10.31 2.41
N LEU A 38 -7.66 -9.79 2.11
CA LEU A 38 -8.57 -9.28 3.13
C LEU A 38 -9.05 -10.37 4.10
N ALA A 39 -9.29 -11.58 3.62
CA ALA A 39 -9.63 -12.70 4.51
C ALA A 39 -8.47 -13.03 5.46
N MET A 40 -7.22 -12.93 4.99
CA MET A 40 -6.05 -13.10 5.84
C MET A 40 -5.90 -11.96 6.85
N ASP A 41 -6.12 -10.72 6.44
CA ASP A 41 -6.10 -9.54 7.33
C ASP A 41 -7.15 -9.68 8.45
N VAL A 42 -8.39 -10.08 8.09
CA VAL A 42 -9.44 -10.37 9.06
C VAL A 42 -9.05 -11.54 9.98
N THR A 43 -8.37 -12.56 9.45
CA THR A 43 -7.89 -13.68 10.26
C THR A 43 -6.87 -13.21 11.30
N PHE A 44 -5.93 -12.34 10.94
CA PHE A 44 -4.98 -11.77 11.90
C PHE A 44 -5.66 -10.88 12.95
N ILE A 45 -6.66 -10.08 12.56
CA ILE A 45 -7.47 -9.30 13.50
C ILE A 45 -8.18 -10.21 14.51
N ILE A 46 -8.79 -11.31 14.05
CA ILE A 46 -9.46 -12.28 14.92
C ILE A 46 -8.45 -12.95 15.86
N LEU A 47 -7.29 -13.36 15.33
CA LEU A 47 -6.24 -14.01 16.12
C LEU A 47 -5.68 -13.06 17.19
N HIS A 48 -5.49 -11.78 16.87
CA HIS A 48 -5.12 -10.76 17.85
C HIS A 48 -6.18 -10.63 18.96
N ILE A 49 -7.47 -10.55 18.62
CA ILE A 49 -8.56 -10.47 19.63
C ILE A 49 -8.55 -11.71 20.54
N ILE A 50 -8.36 -12.91 19.98
CA ILE A 50 -8.28 -14.14 20.76
C ILE A 50 -7.06 -14.11 21.70
N TYR A 51 -5.89 -13.73 21.17
CA TYR A 51 -4.65 -13.57 21.94
C TYR A 51 -4.83 -12.58 23.10
N THR A 52 -5.39 -11.40 22.83
CA THR A 52 -5.52 -10.32 23.81
C THR A 52 -6.54 -10.61 24.91
N TYR A 53 -7.67 -11.26 24.60
CA TYR A 53 -8.80 -11.32 25.55
C TYR A 53 -9.15 -12.70 26.10
N THR A 54 -8.66 -13.80 25.51
CA THR A 54 -9.11 -15.15 25.91
C THR A 54 -8.04 -15.98 26.60
N GLY A 55 -6.76 -15.65 26.43
CA GLY A 55 -5.64 -16.46 26.93
C GLY A 55 -5.49 -17.83 26.24
N LEU A 56 -6.29 -18.13 25.21
CA LEU A 56 -6.23 -19.39 24.46
C LEU A 56 -4.96 -19.50 23.59
N ILE A 57 -4.43 -18.34 23.18
CA ILE A 57 -3.18 -18.22 22.42
C ILE A 57 -2.20 -17.45 23.31
N SER A 58 -1.03 -18.00 23.55
CA SER A 58 0.02 -17.38 24.38
C SER A 58 1.21 -16.85 23.58
N ASN A 59 1.33 -17.22 22.30
CA ASN A 59 2.41 -16.76 21.45
C ASN A 59 2.11 -15.35 20.92
N ALA A 60 2.95 -14.39 21.29
CA ALA A 60 2.83 -12.98 20.89
C ALA A 60 2.88 -12.75 19.38
N SER A 61 3.46 -13.66 18.58
CA SER A 61 3.50 -13.54 17.10
C SER A 61 2.11 -13.54 16.44
N PHE A 62 1.05 -13.91 17.18
CA PHE A 62 -0.34 -13.80 16.73
C PHE A 62 -0.99 -12.45 17.03
N SER A 63 -0.33 -11.59 17.81
CA SER A 63 -0.74 -10.19 17.94
C SER A 63 -0.44 -9.46 16.64
N ILE A 64 -1.34 -8.56 16.24
CA ILE A 64 -1.12 -7.69 15.08
C ILE A 64 -0.09 -6.59 15.39
N GLU A 65 -0.05 -6.12 16.64
CA GLU A 65 0.88 -5.10 17.17
C GLU A 65 2.29 -5.63 17.47
N GLN A 66 2.58 -6.90 17.17
CA GLN A 66 3.88 -7.48 17.49
C GLN A 66 4.84 -7.27 16.32
N ASP A 67 5.93 -6.54 16.59
CA ASP A 67 7.08 -6.48 15.70
C ASP A 67 7.56 -7.87 15.32
N ARG A 68 7.78 -8.06 14.02
CA ARG A 68 8.10 -9.28 13.30
C ARG A 68 7.11 -10.42 13.54
N GLY A 69 5.88 -10.07 13.92
CA GLY A 69 4.76 -10.98 14.04
C GLY A 69 4.26 -11.49 12.68
N TYR A 70 3.33 -12.45 12.69
CA TYR A 70 2.85 -13.05 11.44
C TYR A 70 2.11 -12.06 10.55
N ALA A 71 1.40 -11.10 11.14
CA ALA A 71 0.69 -10.06 10.39
C ALA A 71 1.66 -9.11 9.68
N GLU A 72 2.71 -8.65 10.38
CA GLU A 72 3.73 -7.78 9.80
C GLU A 72 4.54 -8.49 8.71
N ILE A 73 4.93 -9.75 8.91
CA ILE A 73 5.58 -10.55 7.85
C ILE A 73 4.67 -10.65 6.61
N PHE A 74 3.35 -10.76 6.80
CA PHE A 74 2.41 -10.77 5.70
C PHE A 74 2.32 -9.40 5.00
N GLN A 75 2.45 -8.29 5.74
CA GLN A 75 2.62 -6.94 5.17
C GLN A 75 3.89 -6.87 4.30
N TYR A 76 5.03 -7.37 4.77
CA TYR A 76 6.28 -7.41 3.98
C TYR A 76 6.10 -8.14 2.65
N PHE A 77 5.33 -9.23 2.62
CA PHE A 77 5.01 -9.93 1.37
C PHE A 77 4.23 -9.02 0.39
N LYS A 78 3.26 -8.24 0.87
CA LYS A 78 2.47 -7.31 0.03
C LYS A 78 3.35 -6.20 -0.53
N GLU A 79 4.26 -5.67 0.28
CA GLU A 79 5.22 -4.65 -0.14
C GLU A 79 6.22 -5.20 -1.17
N TYR A 80 6.82 -6.36 -0.89
CA TYR A 80 7.70 -7.06 -1.80
C TYR A 80 7.07 -7.25 -3.19
N TRP A 81 5.82 -7.73 -3.23
CA TRP A 81 5.11 -7.87 -4.50
C TRP A 81 4.80 -6.52 -5.15
N SER A 82 4.51 -5.48 -4.38
CA SER A 82 4.33 -4.13 -4.90
C SER A 82 5.61 -3.61 -5.57
N VAL A 83 6.77 -3.80 -4.94
CA VAL A 83 8.10 -3.50 -5.49
C VAL A 83 8.30 -4.24 -6.82
N LEU A 84 8.17 -5.57 -6.81
CA LEU A 84 8.40 -6.37 -8.01
C LEU A 84 7.49 -5.97 -9.17
N LEU A 85 6.19 -5.82 -8.90
CA LEU A 85 5.22 -5.53 -9.94
C LEU A 85 5.40 -4.12 -10.51
N LEU A 86 5.68 -3.12 -9.67
CA LEU A 86 6.00 -1.76 -10.13
C LEU A 86 7.32 -1.70 -10.89
N GLY A 87 8.35 -2.42 -10.43
CA GLY A 87 9.62 -2.55 -11.15
C GLY A 87 9.43 -3.19 -12.53
N LEU A 88 8.64 -4.26 -12.64
CA LEU A 88 8.29 -4.88 -13.92
C LEU A 88 7.50 -3.92 -14.83
N LEU A 89 6.56 -3.16 -14.27
CA LEU A 89 5.84 -2.10 -15.00
C LEU A 89 6.79 -1.01 -15.48
N ALA A 90 7.75 -0.59 -14.65
CA ALA A 90 8.75 0.40 -15.00
C ALA A 90 9.61 -0.05 -16.20
N LEU A 91 10.06 -1.31 -16.20
CA LEU A 91 10.83 -1.88 -17.30
C LEU A 91 10.01 -2.00 -18.59
N ARG A 92 8.76 -2.50 -18.50
CA ARG A 92 7.90 -2.70 -19.67
C ARG A 92 7.44 -1.39 -20.29
N ALA A 93 7.03 -0.44 -19.46
CA ALA A 93 6.54 0.87 -19.91
C ALA A 93 7.68 1.88 -20.14
N ARG A 94 8.93 1.55 -19.75
CA ARG A 94 10.06 2.49 -19.68
C ARG A 94 9.70 3.77 -18.93
N SER A 95 8.99 3.61 -17.81
CA SER A 95 8.42 4.70 -17.02
C SER A 95 9.24 4.93 -15.76
N LEU A 96 9.91 6.08 -15.69
CA LEU A 96 10.64 6.52 -14.50
C LEU A 96 9.69 6.68 -13.29
N LEU A 97 8.43 7.05 -13.52
CA LEU A 97 7.45 7.20 -12.45
C LEU A 97 7.17 5.87 -11.76
N TYR A 98 6.99 4.78 -12.51
CA TYR A 98 6.84 3.44 -11.90
C TYR A 98 8.10 2.97 -11.21
N LEU A 99 9.29 3.34 -11.70
CA LEU A 99 10.55 3.03 -11.02
C LEU A 99 10.62 3.73 -9.67
N ILE A 100 10.27 5.01 -9.59
CA ILE A 100 10.28 5.76 -8.32
C ILE A 100 9.25 5.19 -7.34
N TRP A 101 8.05 4.83 -7.80
CA TRP A 101 7.09 4.12 -6.96
C TRP A 101 7.63 2.77 -6.46
N SER A 102 8.31 2.01 -7.32
CA SER A 102 8.97 0.76 -6.92
C SER A 102 10.04 1.00 -5.85
N LEU A 103 10.82 2.09 -5.96
CA LEU A 103 11.83 2.45 -4.99
C LEU A 103 11.23 2.93 -3.66
N LEU A 104 10.08 3.64 -3.70
CA LEU A 104 9.36 4.02 -2.49
C LEU A 104 8.87 2.79 -1.72
N PHE A 105 8.17 1.85 -2.38
CA PHE A 105 7.75 0.61 -1.71
C PHE A 105 8.92 -0.26 -1.26
N PHE A 106 10.07 -0.15 -1.95
CA PHE A 106 11.28 -0.85 -1.52
C PHE A 106 11.87 -0.20 -0.27
N TYR A 107 11.82 1.13 -0.18
CA TYR A 107 12.15 1.83 1.05
C TYR A 107 11.22 1.38 2.19
N LEU A 108 9.89 1.41 2.01
CA LEU A 108 8.93 1.01 3.05
C LEU A 108 9.21 -0.42 3.57
N LEU A 109 9.43 -1.37 2.65
CA LEU A 109 9.81 -2.73 3.02
C LEU A 109 11.09 -2.81 3.85
N LEU A 110 12.11 -2.03 3.49
CA LEU A 110 13.35 -1.99 4.27
C LEU A 110 13.16 -1.26 5.60
N ASP A 111 12.34 -0.23 5.61
CA ASP A 111 12.03 0.58 6.78
C ASP A 111 11.36 -0.27 7.85
N ASP A 112 10.29 -0.99 7.51
CA ASP A 112 9.58 -1.87 8.44
C ASP A 112 10.47 -3.05 8.87
N SER A 113 11.11 -3.76 7.93
CA SER A 113 11.89 -4.96 8.26
C SER A 113 13.17 -4.69 9.06
N LEU A 114 13.80 -3.54 8.84
CA LEU A 114 15.04 -3.13 9.51
C LEU A 114 14.84 -2.05 10.57
N GLN A 115 13.60 -1.60 10.81
CA GLN A 115 13.24 -0.54 11.76
C GLN A 115 14.08 0.73 11.55
N ILE A 116 14.17 1.17 10.28
CA ILE A 116 15.03 2.30 9.89
C ILE A 116 14.51 3.60 10.52
N HIS A 117 13.19 3.86 10.46
CA HIS A 117 12.58 5.04 11.07
C HIS A 117 12.78 5.10 12.59
N GLU A 118 12.72 3.96 13.30
CA GLU A 118 13.00 3.90 14.74
C GLU A 118 14.46 4.24 15.04
N THR A 119 15.39 3.58 14.33
CA THR A 119 16.84 3.75 14.58
C THR A 119 17.29 5.17 14.25
N LEU A 120 16.86 5.70 13.11
CA LEU A 120 17.17 7.08 12.72
C LEU A 120 16.40 8.10 13.56
N GLY A 121 15.17 7.80 13.97
CA GLY A 121 14.36 8.65 14.83
C GLY A 121 14.99 8.82 16.20
N MET A 122 15.48 7.74 16.79
CA MET A 122 16.27 7.78 18.02
C MET A 122 17.53 8.65 17.87
N TYR A 123 18.27 8.48 16.78
CA TYR A 123 19.47 9.30 16.52
C TYR A 123 19.15 10.78 16.34
N ILE A 124 18.12 11.13 15.57
CA ILE A 124 17.70 12.51 15.30
C ILE A 124 17.19 13.17 16.58
N SER A 125 16.33 12.48 17.34
CA SER A 125 15.77 13.00 18.59
C SER A 125 16.86 13.33 19.62
N ALA A 126 17.86 12.44 19.77
CA ALA A 126 19.01 12.70 20.63
C ALA A 126 19.85 13.90 20.13
N LYS A 127 20.12 13.98 18.82
CA LYS A 127 20.97 15.04 18.25
C LYS A 127 20.32 16.42 18.29
N LEU A 128 19.01 16.50 18.11
CA LEU A 128 18.25 17.74 18.14
C LEU A 128 17.71 18.07 19.54
N ASN A 129 17.98 17.23 20.54
CA ASN A 129 17.50 17.36 21.92
C ASN A 129 15.97 17.51 21.98
N PHE A 130 15.24 16.65 21.26
CA PHE A 130 13.79 16.61 21.38
C PHE A 130 13.37 16.24 22.80
N SER A 131 12.22 16.77 23.22
CA SER A 131 11.62 16.47 24.51
C SER A 131 10.25 15.85 24.29
N GLY A 132 9.85 14.95 25.19
CA GLY A 132 8.53 14.35 25.14
C GLY A 132 7.42 15.37 25.44
N LEU A 133 6.31 15.27 24.72
CA LEU A 133 5.15 16.14 24.88
C LEU A 133 3.87 15.36 24.57
N PHE A 134 2.77 15.64 25.27
CA PHE A 134 1.49 14.95 25.08
C PHE A 134 1.56 13.41 25.19
N ASN A 135 2.40 12.86 26.07
CA ASN A 135 2.65 11.42 26.22
C ASN A 135 3.49 10.78 25.11
N LEU A 136 3.85 11.54 24.06
CA LEU A 136 4.84 11.12 23.07
C LEU A 136 6.24 11.20 23.67
N ARG A 137 7.05 10.20 23.36
CA ARG A 137 8.48 10.13 23.63
C ARG A 137 9.21 11.09 22.69
N ALA A 138 10.42 11.49 23.08
CA ALA A 138 11.29 12.27 22.18
C ALA A 138 11.60 11.50 20.88
N GLN A 139 11.68 10.16 20.98
CA GLN A 139 11.90 9.26 19.85
C GLN A 139 10.78 9.35 18.81
N ASP A 140 9.51 9.38 19.23
CA ASP A 140 8.34 9.44 18.34
C ASP A 140 8.38 10.71 17.44
N PHE A 141 8.85 11.83 17.98
CA PHE A 141 9.09 13.05 17.17
C PHE A 141 10.25 12.87 16.18
N GLY A 142 11.26 12.09 16.55
CA GLY A 142 12.36 11.71 15.67
C GLY A 142 11.88 10.82 14.52
N GLU A 143 11.08 9.81 14.82
CA GLU A 143 10.46 8.91 13.84
C GLU A 143 9.60 9.72 12.86
N LEU A 144 8.73 10.60 13.37
CA LEU A 144 7.94 11.52 12.55
C LEU A 144 8.82 12.39 11.63
N ALA A 145 9.96 12.88 12.12
CA ALA A 145 10.89 13.66 11.32
C ALA A 145 11.53 12.82 10.19
N VAL A 146 11.87 11.56 10.44
CA VAL A 146 12.35 10.62 9.40
C VAL A 146 11.25 10.40 8.36
N SER A 147 10.05 10.03 8.80
CA SER A 147 8.90 9.74 7.94
C SER A 147 8.54 10.93 7.05
N ILE A 148 8.51 12.16 7.59
CA ILE A 148 8.29 13.39 6.81
C ILE A 148 9.42 13.61 5.80
N SER A 149 10.67 13.44 6.22
CA SER A 149 11.84 13.69 5.36
C SER A 149 11.86 12.76 4.15
N VAL A 150 11.66 11.46 4.39
CA VAL A 150 11.62 10.45 3.33
C VAL A 150 10.39 10.63 2.43
N SER A 151 9.23 10.88 3.03
CA SER A 151 8.00 11.15 2.28
C SER A 151 8.17 12.36 1.36
N LEU A 152 8.77 13.46 1.85
CA LEU A 152 9.01 14.64 1.04
C LEU A 152 10.00 14.38 -0.09
N PHE A 153 11.09 13.65 0.18
CA PHE A 153 12.06 13.24 -0.84
C PHE A 153 11.37 12.47 -1.99
N PHE A 154 10.62 11.41 -1.66
CA PHE A 154 9.92 10.63 -2.68
C PHE A 154 8.80 11.41 -3.35
N LEU A 155 8.06 12.27 -2.65
CA LEU A 155 7.04 13.12 -3.26
C LEU A 155 7.64 14.09 -4.28
N VAL A 156 8.83 14.65 -4.04
CA VAL A 156 9.54 15.48 -5.02
C VAL A 156 9.94 14.64 -6.23
N CYS A 157 10.56 13.47 -6.03
CA CYS A 157 10.91 12.56 -7.13
C CYS A 157 9.69 12.15 -7.96
N ILE A 158 8.60 11.75 -7.30
CA ILE A 158 7.31 11.41 -7.91
C ILE A 158 6.78 12.59 -8.69
N SER A 159 6.80 13.81 -8.13
CA SER A 159 6.29 15.02 -8.80
C SER A 159 7.05 15.34 -10.09
N ILE A 160 8.38 15.24 -10.06
CA ILE A 160 9.24 15.45 -11.23
C ILE A 160 8.92 14.39 -12.30
N ALA A 161 8.94 13.10 -11.95
CA ALA A 161 8.66 12.03 -12.92
C ALA A 161 7.20 12.06 -13.39
N TYR A 162 6.27 12.48 -12.55
CA TYR A 162 4.86 12.66 -12.87
C TYR A 162 4.71 13.69 -13.99
N TYR A 163 5.43 14.82 -13.94
CA TYR A 163 5.37 15.86 -14.97
C TYR A 163 5.62 15.28 -16.37
N PHE A 164 6.67 14.47 -16.52
CA PHE A 164 7.10 13.86 -17.80
C PHE A 164 6.37 12.56 -18.18
N SER A 165 5.44 12.08 -17.34
CA SER A 165 4.77 10.79 -17.57
C SER A 165 3.54 10.89 -18.48
N ASP A 166 3.20 9.76 -19.11
CA ASP A 166 1.99 9.60 -19.91
C ASP A 166 0.71 9.63 -19.06
N ARG A 167 -0.45 9.79 -19.72
CA ARG A 167 -1.76 9.92 -19.04
C ARG A 167 -2.13 8.69 -18.21
N PHE A 168 -1.76 7.48 -18.64
CA PHE A 168 -2.07 6.25 -17.92
C PHE A 168 -1.22 6.16 -16.64
N SER A 169 0.09 6.39 -16.75
CA SER A 169 1.00 6.43 -15.58
C SER A 169 0.60 7.51 -14.57
N LYS A 170 0.21 8.70 -15.03
CA LYS A 170 -0.35 9.77 -14.17
C LYS A 170 -1.62 9.33 -13.45
N LYS A 171 -2.52 8.64 -14.15
CA LYS A 171 -3.76 8.13 -13.54
C LYS A 171 -3.45 7.10 -12.45
N THR A 172 -2.55 6.14 -12.72
CA THR A 172 -2.08 5.18 -11.73
C THR A 172 -1.48 5.87 -10.51
N SER A 173 -0.58 6.82 -10.72
CA SER A 173 0.08 7.55 -9.63
C SER A 173 -0.90 8.30 -8.73
N ARG A 174 -2.01 8.83 -9.25
CA ARG A 174 -3.04 9.47 -8.40
C ARG A 174 -3.75 8.48 -7.48
N TYR A 175 -3.95 7.23 -7.92
CA TYR A 175 -4.50 6.20 -7.03
C TYR A 175 -3.49 5.80 -5.97
N LEU A 176 -2.21 5.64 -6.34
CA LEU A 176 -1.15 5.32 -5.39
C LEU A 176 -0.92 6.43 -4.36
N ILE A 177 -0.98 7.71 -4.76
CA ILE A 177 -0.90 8.84 -3.79
C ILE A 177 -2.06 8.76 -2.79
N LYS A 178 -3.29 8.54 -3.26
CA LYS A 178 -4.44 8.40 -2.35
C LYS A 178 -4.25 7.24 -1.38
N ALA A 179 -3.80 6.09 -1.88
CA ALA A 179 -3.56 4.92 -1.05
C ALA A 179 -2.41 5.15 -0.05
N LEU A 180 -1.33 5.83 -0.46
CA LEU A 180 -0.24 6.23 0.42
C LEU A 180 -0.71 7.20 1.51
N CYS A 181 -1.61 8.14 1.19
CA CYS A 181 -2.23 8.99 2.20
C CYS A 181 -3.07 8.19 3.21
N PHE A 182 -3.76 7.14 2.77
CA PHE A 182 -4.45 6.23 3.69
C PHE A 182 -3.47 5.40 4.51
N LEU A 183 -2.35 4.97 3.94
CA LEU A 183 -1.31 4.26 4.70
C LEU A 183 -0.71 5.16 5.79
N ALA A 184 -0.31 6.39 5.43
CA ALA A 184 0.20 7.39 6.37
C ALA A 184 -0.84 7.84 7.40
N LEU A 185 -2.14 7.70 7.11
CA LEU A 185 -3.16 7.94 8.13
C LEU A 185 -3.06 6.91 9.25
N PHE A 186 -2.89 5.63 8.94
CA PHE A 186 -2.75 4.60 9.97
C PHE A 186 -1.37 4.65 10.63
N GLY A 187 -0.29 4.45 9.87
CA GLY A 187 1.08 4.35 10.41
C GLY A 187 1.77 5.65 10.80
N ILE A 188 1.02 6.76 10.86
CA ILE A 188 1.54 8.00 11.46
C ILE A 188 0.46 8.64 12.32
N VAL A 189 -0.72 8.90 11.76
CA VAL A 189 -1.74 9.67 12.51
C VAL A 189 -2.41 8.81 13.58
N VAL A 190 -2.84 7.59 13.25
CA VAL A 190 -3.46 6.70 14.23
C VAL A 190 -2.41 6.24 15.25
N ASP A 191 -1.19 5.90 14.82
CA ASP A 191 -0.04 5.60 15.70
C ASP A 191 0.21 6.71 16.74
N MET A 192 0.40 7.95 16.30
CA MET A 192 0.61 9.06 17.25
C MET A 192 -0.57 9.21 18.23
N VAL A 193 -1.81 9.04 17.77
CA VAL A 193 -2.99 9.10 18.64
C VAL A 193 -3.04 7.90 19.60
N HIS A 194 -2.66 6.71 19.15
CA HIS A 194 -2.55 5.50 19.93
C HIS A 194 -1.60 5.72 21.12
N ILE A 195 -0.39 6.26 20.88
CA ILE A 195 0.59 6.57 21.92
C ILE A 195 0.09 7.67 22.87
N MET A 196 -0.63 8.67 22.36
CA MET A 196 -1.16 9.77 23.18
C MET A 196 -2.25 9.31 24.19
N VAL A 197 -2.94 8.20 23.91
CA VAL A 197 -4.09 7.73 24.71
C VAL A 197 -3.66 6.84 25.87
N LYS A 198 -4.18 7.13 27.07
CA LYS A 198 -3.84 6.38 28.31
C LYS A 198 -4.88 5.34 28.73
N SER A 199 -6.11 5.42 28.21
CA SER A 199 -7.17 4.50 28.62
C SER A 199 -6.94 3.12 27.99
N PRO A 200 -6.78 2.04 28.78
CA PRO A 200 -6.48 0.71 28.24
C PRO A 200 -7.41 0.21 27.12
N PRO A 201 -8.75 0.37 27.18
CA PRO A 201 -9.61 -0.12 26.11
C PRO A 201 -9.45 0.66 24.80
N LEU A 202 -9.22 1.97 24.86
CA LEU A 202 -9.00 2.77 23.65
C LEU A 202 -7.58 2.56 23.10
N TYR A 203 -6.59 2.36 23.97
CA TYR A 203 -5.21 2.04 23.56
C TYR A 203 -5.20 0.77 22.70
N SER A 204 -5.74 -0.34 23.23
CA SER A 204 -5.83 -1.61 22.50
C SER A 204 -6.69 -1.53 21.23
N LEU A 205 -7.77 -0.73 21.23
CA LEU A 205 -8.57 -0.52 20.02
C LEU A 205 -7.80 0.28 18.96
N LEU A 206 -7.03 1.29 19.36
CA LEU A 206 -6.27 2.13 18.44
C LEU A 206 -5.12 1.34 17.80
N GLY A 207 -4.35 0.55 18.57
CA GLY A 207 -3.34 -0.36 18.01
C GLY A 207 -3.93 -1.35 17.00
N LEU A 208 -5.10 -1.94 17.30
CA LEU A 208 -5.81 -2.79 16.34
C LEU A 208 -6.21 -2.04 15.05
N ILE A 209 -6.67 -0.79 15.17
CA ILE A 209 -7.08 0.04 14.02
C ILE A 209 -5.88 0.47 13.20
N GLU A 210 -4.76 0.78 13.86
CA GLU A 210 -3.48 1.16 13.26
C GLU A 210 -2.95 0.04 12.37
N ASP A 211 -2.47 -1.06 12.96
CA ASP A 211 -1.82 -2.15 12.20
C ASP A 211 -2.79 -2.90 11.30
N GLY A 212 -4.04 -3.03 11.74
CA GLY A 212 -5.11 -3.63 10.93
C GLY A 212 -5.46 -2.77 9.71
N GLY A 213 -5.48 -1.45 9.90
CA GLY A 213 -5.72 -0.48 8.84
C GLY A 213 -4.61 -0.48 7.79
N GLU A 214 -3.35 -0.49 8.23
CA GLU A 214 -2.19 -0.60 7.34
C GLU A 214 -2.25 -1.86 6.47
N ASN A 215 -2.49 -3.01 7.10
CA ASN A 215 -2.56 -4.29 6.42
C ASN A 215 -3.63 -4.31 5.32
N VAL A 216 -4.82 -3.76 5.62
CA VAL A 216 -5.93 -3.65 4.66
C VAL A 216 -5.58 -2.70 3.51
N VAL A 217 -4.99 -1.55 3.81
CA VAL A 217 -4.56 -0.59 2.77
C VAL A 217 -3.51 -1.21 1.86
N MET A 218 -2.53 -1.92 2.43
CA MET A 218 -1.51 -2.63 1.68
C MET A 218 -2.09 -3.74 0.79
N SER A 219 -3.11 -4.47 1.27
CA SER A 219 -3.86 -5.45 0.47
C SER A 219 -4.53 -4.82 -0.76
N ILE A 220 -5.11 -3.63 -0.59
CA ILE A 220 -5.72 -2.86 -1.68
C ILE A 220 -4.66 -2.39 -2.68
N ILE A 221 -3.53 -1.85 -2.19
CA ILE A 221 -2.42 -1.35 -3.01
C ILE A 221 -1.87 -2.45 -3.91
N VAL A 222 -1.44 -3.57 -3.33
CA VAL A 222 -0.78 -4.64 -4.10
C VAL A 222 -1.74 -5.26 -5.13
N CYS A 223 -3.02 -5.41 -4.78
CA CYS A 223 -4.03 -5.93 -5.71
C CYS A 223 -4.35 -4.96 -6.84
N PHE A 224 -4.36 -3.65 -6.55
CA PHE A 224 -4.47 -2.61 -7.56
C PHE A 224 -3.28 -2.68 -8.53
N ILE A 225 -2.04 -2.70 -8.02
CA ILE A 225 -0.82 -2.82 -8.85
C ILE A 225 -0.85 -4.09 -9.70
N PHE A 226 -1.23 -5.22 -9.10
CA PHE A 226 -1.37 -6.51 -9.80
C PHE A 226 -2.36 -6.41 -10.96
N SER A 227 -3.49 -5.71 -10.78
CA SER A 227 -4.47 -5.50 -11.85
C SER A 227 -3.91 -4.73 -13.05
N LEU A 228 -2.98 -3.79 -12.82
CA LEU A 228 -2.34 -3.00 -13.86
C LEU A 228 -1.33 -3.82 -14.67
N SER A 229 -0.57 -4.70 -14.00
CA SER A 229 0.47 -5.52 -14.64
C SER A 229 -0.05 -6.44 -15.75
N LYS A 230 -1.35 -6.77 -15.71
CA LYS A 230 -2.04 -7.59 -16.72
C LYS A 230 -2.57 -6.78 -17.90
N GLY A 231 -2.75 -5.47 -17.73
CA GLY A 231 -3.36 -4.59 -18.72
C GLY A 231 -2.39 -4.02 -19.75
N LEU A 232 -1.07 -4.22 -19.59
CA LEU A 232 -0.11 -3.77 -20.58
C LEU A 232 -0.14 -4.69 -21.81
N PRO A 233 -0.43 -4.17 -23.02
CA PRO A 233 -0.29 -4.96 -24.23
C PRO A 233 1.16 -5.42 -24.34
N GLN A 234 1.36 -6.74 -24.49
CA GLN A 234 2.67 -7.24 -24.90
C GLN A 234 3.02 -6.52 -26.21
N LYS A 235 4.23 -5.96 -26.28
CA LYS A 235 4.77 -5.56 -27.59
C LYS A 235 4.77 -6.82 -28.44
N VAL A 236 3.82 -6.94 -29.36
CA VAL A 236 3.86 -7.93 -30.42
C VAL A 236 5.18 -7.68 -31.14
N THR A 237 6.12 -8.59 -30.93
CA THR A 237 7.43 -8.54 -31.55
C THR A 237 7.19 -8.47 -33.06
N GLN A 238 7.87 -7.55 -33.74
CA GLN A 238 7.70 -7.27 -35.17
C GLN A 238 7.99 -8.48 -36.09
N LYS A 239 8.32 -9.63 -35.52
CA LYS A 239 8.54 -10.92 -36.19
C LYS A 239 7.25 -11.53 -36.75
N ASP A 240 6.09 -11.21 -36.20
CA ASP A 240 4.81 -11.77 -36.67
C ASP A 240 4.18 -10.99 -37.84
N ARG A 241 4.74 -9.82 -38.20
CA ARG A 241 4.23 -9.00 -39.31
C ARG A 241 4.85 -9.33 -40.68
N PHE A 242 5.91 -10.14 -40.73
CA PHE A 242 6.61 -10.49 -41.97
C PHE A 242 6.52 -11.97 -42.34
N ALA A 243 5.85 -12.80 -41.54
CA ALA A 243 5.66 -14.23 -41.85
C ALA A 243 4.48 -14.51 -42.82
N GLY A 244 3.78 -13.47 -43.31
CA GLY A 244 2.57 -13.62 -44.14
C GLY A 244 2.70 -13.15 -45.59
N TYR A 245 3.91 -12.83 -46.09
CA TYR A 245 4.10 -12.25 -47.44
C TYR A 245 5.18 -12.95 -48.27
N SER A 246 5.35 -14.25 -48.11
CA SER A 246 6.24 -15.04 -48.98
C SER A 246 5.62 -16.40 -49.27
N THR A 247 4.80 -16.46 -50.32
CA THR A 247 4.74 -17.47 -51.39
C THR A 247 3.35 -17.41 -52.01
N ASP A 248 3.27 -16.83 -53.21
CA ASP A 248 2.36 -17.24 -54.29
C ASP A 248 2.89 -16.55 -55.55
N SER A 249 3.86 -17.23 -56.17
CA SER A 249 4.42 -17.00 -57.49
C SER A 249 4.00 -18.14 -58.40
#